data_AF-A0A495YQA1-F1
#
_entry.id   AF-A0A495YQA1-F1
#
_cell.length_a   1.000
_cell.length_b   1.000
_cell.length_c   1.000
_cell.angle_alpha   90.00
_cell.angle_beta   90.00
_cell.angle_gamma   90.00
#
_symmetry.space_group_name_H-M   'P 1'
#
loop_
_entity.id
_entity.type
_entity.pdbx_description
1 polymer ?
#
loop_
_entity_poly.entity_id
_entity_poly.type
_entity_poly.pdbx_seq_one_letter_code
_entity_poly.pdbx_strand_id
1 'polypeptide(L)'
;MTGRDLGVAPFFYEECILKAIALALASVIAAATLAGCANSKAPTNKDDSAFVYLLDRQGNWKENPVDTLPPLPQAGDLLPFTVSQNTPLKFAVDAKSLAVGTDGVVRYAVVITSPAGARNVNYEGIRCDTYEWRQYAGLNSDHDGWDRTVENDWRRIENGELNAYHAALYQDYFCSNKMPQGTTHQILENIKFHRTAMSQLR
;
A
#
# COMPACT_ATOMS: atom_id res chain seq x y z
N MET A 1 58.61 54.91 29.61
CA MET A 1 58.01 53.60 29.96
C MET A 1 57.74 52.90 28.63
N THR A 2 58.67 52.15 28.02
CA THR A 2 59.22 50.79 28.35
C THR A 2 58.42 49.64 27.74
N GLY A 3 58.90 49.07 26.62
CA GLY A 3 58.40 47.85 25.94
C GLY A 3 57.08 48.04 25.17
N ARG A 4 56.67 47.19 24.20
CA ARG A 4 57.26 45.98 23.55
C ARG A 4 56.37 45.62 22.31
N ASP A 5 56.75 44.80 21.32
CA ASP A 5 58.03 44.13 21.01
C ASP A 5 58.35 44.15 19.48
N LEU A 6 58.24 43.03 18.74
CA LEU A 6 58.59 42.83 17.33
C LEU A 6 57.66 41.83 16.63
N GLY A 7 57.52 41.88 15.30
CA GLY A 7 56.84 40.85 14.51
C GLY A 7 56.74 41.17 13.01
N VAL A 8 57.57 40.54 12.18
CA VAL A 8 57.73 40.82 10.74
C VAL A 8 57.26 39.65 9.87
N ALA A 9 56.53 39.91 8.79
CA ALA A 9 56.48 39.05 7.59
C ALA A 9 55.90 39.79 6.37
N PRO A 10 56.69 40.02 5.31
CA PRO A 10 56.18 40.36 3.98
C PRO A 10 56.87 39.60 2.83
N PHE A 11 56.38 39.87 1.60
CA PHE A 11 56.92 39.47 0.28
C PHE A 11 56.55 38.04 -0.20
N PHE A 12 55.64 37.91 -1.17
CA PHE A 12 55.80 38.12 -2.64
C PHE A 12 56.83 37.11 -3.19
N TYR A 13 56.44 36.09 -3.97
CA TYR A 13 55.95 36.10 -5.37
C TYR A 13 57.04 36.48 -6.38
N GLU A 14 57.12 35.70 -7.48
CA GLU A 14 58.12 35.74 -8.57
C GLU A 14 59.60 35.42 -8.24
N GLU A 15 60.08 34.26 -8.74
CA GLU A 15 61.02 34.16 -9.88
C GLU A 15 61.19 32.66 -10.24
N CYS A 16 60.69 32.20 -11.40
CA CYS A 16 61.28 32.30 -12.74
C CYS A 16 62.14 31.08 -13.13
N ILE A 17 61.50 30.13 -13.80
CA ILE A 17 61.98 29.37 -14.98
C ILE A 17 63.51 29.22 -15.10
N LEU A 18 64.08 28.10 -14.62
CA LEU A 18 65.06 27.27 -15.37
C LEU A 18 65.56 26.06 -14.55
N LYS A 19 65.36 24.84 -15.09
CA LYS A 19 66.39 23.80 -15.26
C LYS A 19 65.78 22.54 -15.86
N ALA A 20 65.69 22.56 -17.18
CA ALA A 20 65.40 21.37 -17.96
C ALA A 20 66.62 20.43 -17.99
N ILE A 21 66.35 19.12 -18.00
CA ILE A 21 67.16 18.06 -18.62
C ILE A 21 68.61 17.89 -18.10
N ALA A 22 68.80 16.93 -17.18
CA ALA A 22 69.98 16.05 -17.04
C ALA A 22 69.71 15.02 -15.92
N LEU A 23 70.11 13.75 -15.99
CA LEU A 23 70.63 12.92 -17.08
C LEU A 23 70.24 11.46 -16.76
N ALA A 24 69.83 10.66 -17.74
CA ALA A 24 69.51 9.25 -17.51
C ALA A 24 70.77 8.37 -17.57
N LEU A 25 70.96 7.40 -16.66
CA LEU A 25 71.80 6.22 -16.89
C LEU A 25 71.38 5.01 -16.03
N ALA A 26 70.96 3.95 -16.75
CA ALA A 26 71.11 2.52 -16.46
C ALA A 26 70.74 1.93 -15.08
N SER A 27 69.65 1.14 -15.07
CA SER A 27 69.73 -0.26 -14.60
C SER A 27 68.73 -1.12 -15.38
N VAL A 28 69.22 -2.04 -16.21
CA VAL A 28 68.40 -3.11 -16.79
C VAL A 28 68.49 -4.32 -15.85
N ILE A 29 67.35 -4.84 -15.40
CA ILE A 29 67.06 -6.26 -15.07
C ILE A 29 65.62 -6.35 -14.56
N ALA A 30 64.94 -7.47 -14.85
CA ALA A 30 63.55 -7.84 -14.51
C ALA A 30 62.47 -7.51 -15.56
N ALA A 31 62.63 -8.10 -16.75
CA ALA A 31 61.45 -8.46 -17.54
C ALA A 31 60.66 -9.57 -16.82
N ALA A 32 59.34 -9.51 -16.93
CA ALA A 32 58.35 -10.51 -16.48
C ALA A 32 58.15 -10.71 -14.96
N THR A 33 57.38 -9.80 -14.34
CA THR A 33 56.24 -10.21 -13.48
C THR A 33 55.06 -9.26 -13.64
N LEU A 34 53.86 -9.83 -13.81
CA LEU A 34 52.55 -9.22 -13.56
C LEU A 34 52.14 -8.02 -14.45
N ALA A 35 51.75 -8.33 -15.69
CA ALA A 35 50.64 -7.62 -16.30
C ALA A 35 49.38 -7.82 -15.43
N GLY A 36 48.88 -6.79 -14.76
CA GLY A 36 47.70 -6.95 -13.90
C GLY A 36 47.44 -5.85 -12.88
N CYS A 37 47.19 -4.61 -13.32
CA CYS A 37 46.53 -3.58 -12.51
C CYS A 37 45.72 -2.58 -13.37
N ALA A 38 45.06 -3.07 -14.42
CA ALA A 38 44.16 -2.30 -15.28
C ALA A 38 42.82 -3.03 -15.46
N ASN A 39 42.25 -3.51 -14.36
CA ASN A 39 40.89 -4.05 -14.35
C ASN A 39 40.26 -3.87 -12.97
N SER A 40 40.07 -2.62 -12.56
CA SER A 40 39.07 -2.26 -11.56
C SER A 40 37.66 -2.48 -12.15
N LYS A 41 37.32 -3.76 -12.40
CA LYS A 41 35.94 -4.21 -12.28
C LYS A 41 35.56 -4.09 -10.81
N ALA A 42 35.27 -2.85 -10.40
CA ALA A 42 34.28 -2.65 -9.35
C ALA A 42 33.07 -3.51 -9.76
N PRO A 43 32.55 -4.38 -8.88
CA PRO A 43 31.30 -5.04 -9.17
C PRO A 43 30.26 -3.92 -9.27
N THR A 44 29.90 -3.57 -10.49
CA THR A 44 28.69 -2.81 -10.77
C THR A 44 27.54 -3.76 -10.45
N ASN A 45 27.22 -3.83 -9.15
CA ASN A 45 25.93 -4.28 -8.62
C ASN A 45 24.88 -3.27 -9.09
N LYS A 46 24.64 -3.29 -10.41
CA LYS A 46 23.39 -2.92 -11.02
C LYS A 46 22.64 -4.23 -11.15
N ASP A 47 22.14 -4.66 -10.01
CA ASP A 47 21.13 -5.68 -9.97
C ASP A 47 19.88 -4.98 -10.49
N ASP A 48 19.67 -4.97 -11.81
CA ASP A 48 18.54 -4.29 -12.46
C ASP A 48 17.17 -4.85 -12.00
N SER A 49 17.20 -5.94 -11.23
CA SER A 49 16.12 -6.49 -10.40
C SER A 49 15.74 -5.63 -9.17
N ALA A 50 16.50 -4.57 -8.83
CA ALA A 50 16.26 -3.70 -7.68
C ALA A 50 15.02 -2.78 -7.82
N PHE A 51 14.35 -2.82 -8.98
CA PHE A 51 13.04 -2.21 -9.23
C PHE A 51 11.87 -3.22 -9.25
N VAL A 52 12.00 -4.37 -8.58
CA VAL A 52 10.81 -5.02 -8.01
C VAL A 52 10.20 -4.01 -7.03
N TYR A 53 9.07 -3.40 -7.40
CA TYR A 53 8.39 -2.42 -6.56
C TYR A 53 8.25 -2.98 -5.15
N LEU A 54 8.65 -2.20 -4.14
CA LEU A 54 8.51 -2.61 -2.73
C LEU A 54 7.04 -2.89 -2.35
N LEU A 55 6.10 -2.39 -3.16
CA LEU A 55 4.65 -2.62 -3.13
C LEU A 55 4.22 -3.97 -3.75
N ASP A 56 4.98 -4.51 -4.71
CA ASP A 56 4.69 -5.80 -5.38
C ASP A 56 5.49 -6.96 -4.77
N ARG A 57 6.44 -6.69 -3.86
CA ARG A 57 7.02 -7.70 -2.97
C ARG A 57 5.96 -8.13 -1.95
N GLN A 58 5.07 -9.02 -2.38
CA GLN A 58 4.17 -9.74 -1.48
C GLN A 58 5.03 -10.49 -0.45
N GLY A 59 5.01 -10.00 0.80
CA GLY A 59 5.58 -10.74 1.92
C GLY A 59 4.75 -11.98 2.21
N ASN A 60 5.07 -12.67 3.32
CA ASN A 60 4.22 -13.74 3.86
C ASN A 60 2.94 -13.14 4.46
N TRP A 61 2.09 -12.56 3.61
CA TRP A 61 0.78 -12.03 4.01
C TRP A 61 -0.04 -13.16 4.60
N LYS A 62 -0.60 -12.90 5.76
CA LYS A 62 -1.52 -13.81 6.44
C LYS A 62 -2.70 -12.98 6.92
N GLU A 63 -3.89 -13.46 6.58
CA GLU A 63 -5.13 -12.87 7.04
C GLU A 63 -5.22 -12.90 8.58
N ASN A 64 -5.73 -11.81 9.17
CA ASN A 64 -6.11 -11.79 10.57
C ASN A 64 -7.25 -12.80 10.82
N PRO A 65 -7.19 -13.59 11.90
CA PRO A 65 -8.23 -14.58 12.20
C PRO A 65 -9.58 -13.91 12.47
N VAL A 66 -10.65 -14.52 11.97
CA VAL A 66 -12.05 -14.10 12.20
C VAL A 66 -12.67 -15.06 13.22
N ASP A 67 -12.21 -14.96 14.46
CA ASP A 67 -12.62 -15.86 15.55
C ASP A 67 -14.04 -15.53 16.04
N THR A 68 -14.38 -14.24 16.08
CA THR A 68 -15.72 -13.74 16.47
C THR A 68 -16.42 -13.07 15.29
N LEU A 69 -17.72 -13.31 15.15
CA LEU A 69 -18.57 -12.60 14.19
C LEU A 69 -19.24 -11.41 14.90
N PRO A 70 -19.54 -10.31 14.18
CA PRO A 70 -20.27 -9.17 14.75
C PRO A 70 -21.71 -9.56 15.12
N PRO A 71 -22.41 -8.74 15.94
CA PRO A 71 -23.86 -8.83 16.07
C PRO A 71 -24.56 -8.74 14.70
N LEU A 72 -25.75 -9.31 14.57
CA LEU A 72 -26.54 -9.18 13.34
C LEU A 72 -26.93 -7.72 13.07
N PRO A 73 -26.89 -7.26 11.80
CA PRO A 73 -27.20 -5.87 11.44
C PRO A 73 -28.58 -5.36 11.89
N GLN A 74 -28.58 -4.23 12.59
CA GLN A 74 -29.80 -3.56 13.05
C GLN A 74 -30.18 -2.38 12.15
N ALA A 75 -31.48 -2.15 11.95
CA ALA A 75 -31.98 -1.13 11.03
C ALA A 75 -31.46 0.30 11.31
N GLY A 76 -31.17 0.63 12.57
CA GLY A 76 -30.62 1.94 12.97
C GLY A 76 -29.13 2.14 12.68
N ASP A 77 -28.39 1.06 12.40
CA ASP A 77 -26.95 1.07 12.14
C ASP A 77 -26.61 0.92 10.64
N LEU A 78 -27.61 0.82 9.77
CA LEU A 78 -27.42 0.65 8.32
C LEU A 78 -27.08 1.97 7.62
N LEU A 79 -25.89 2.02 7.02
CA LEU A 79 -25.43 3.11 6.16
C LEU A 79 -25.68 2.74 4.69
N PRO A 80 -26.63 3.39 3.99
CA PRO A 80 -26.93 3.08 2.59
C PRO A 80 -25.79 3.52 1.67
N PHE A 81 -25.62 2.81 0.55
CA PHE A 81 -24.72 3.21 -0.53
C PHE A 81 -25.30 2.84 -1.90
N THR A 82 -24.80 3.52 -2.94
CA THR A 82 -25.21 3.31 -4.33
C THR A 82 -24.28 2.30 -5.00
N VAL A 83 -24.84 1.40 -5.82
CA VAL A 83 -24.06 0.45 -6.65
C VAL A 83 -24.16 0.82 -8.12
N SER A 84 -25.39 0.93 -8.64
CA SER A 84 -25.67 1.50 -9.95
C SER A 84 -27.11 2.04 -9.99
N GLN A 85 -27.47 2.74 -11.07
CA GLN A 85 -28.85 3.13 -11.34
C GLN A 85 -29.64 2.02 -12.07
N ASN A 86 -28.98 0.92 -12.42
CA ASN A 86 -29.53 -0.15 -13.25
C ASN A 86 -30.16 -1.29 -12.42
N THR A 87 -30.05 -1.23 -11.09
CA THR A 87 -30.56 -2.25 -10.17
C THR A 87 -31.63 -1.70 -9.22
N PRO A 88 -32.74 -2.42 -8.98
CA PRO A 88 -33.75 -2.02 -8.02
C PRO A 88 -33.43 -2.48 -6.59
N LEU A 89 -32.28 -3.13 -6.38
CA LEU A 89 -31.79 -3.57 -5.08
C LEU A 89 -31.29 -2.36 -4.26
N LYS A 90 -31.57 -2.38 -2.96
CA LYS A 90 -31.02 -1.41 -2.00
C LYS A 90 -29.88 -2.04 -1.24
N PHE A 91 -28.76 -1.32 -1.12
CA PHE A 91 -27.55 -1.79 -0.46
C PHE A 91 -27.22 -0.91 0.74
N ALA A 92 -26.83 -1.54 1.84
CA ALA A 92 -26.32 -0.85 3.02
C ALA A 92 -25.19 -1.65 3.69
N VAL A 93 -24.25 -0.93 4.30
CA VAL A 93 -23.24 -1.49 5.20
C VAL A 93 -23.71 -1.31 6.64
N ASP A 94 -23.52 -2.32 7.47
CA ASP A 94 -23.77 -2.19 8.91
C ASP A 94 -22.61 -1.49 9.63
N ALA A 95 -22.89 -0.39 10.31
CA ALA A 95 -21.88 0.44 10.95
C ALA A 95 -21.18 -0.21 12.15
N LYS A 96 -21.78 -1.22 12.79
CA LYS A 96 -21.21 -1.92 13.96
C LYS A 96 -20.28 -3.05 13.56
N SER A 97 -20.48 -3.62 12.38
CA SER A 97 -19.69 -4.70 11.81
C SER A 97 -18.38 -4.24 11.15
N LEU A 98 -18.26 -2.96 10.77
CA LEU A 98 -17.16 -2.50 9.93
C LEU A 98 -15.85 -2.37 10.71
N ALA A 99 -14.80 -3.03 10.23
CA ALA A 99 -13.46 -2.98 10.79
C ALA A 99 -12.38 -2.97 9.70
N VAL A 100 -11.44 -2.03 9.79
CA VAL A 100 -10.20 -2.04 9.00
C VAL A 100 -9.16 -2.87 9.74
N GLY A 101 -8.77 -4.01 9.17
CA GLY A 101 -7.75 -4.89 9.73
C GLY A 101 -6.32 -4.42 9.43
N THR A 102 -5.38 -4.78 10.31
CA THR A 102 -3.94 -4.57 10.10
C THR A 102 -3.36 -5.37 8.93
N ASP A 103 -4.13 -6.31 8.39
CA ASP A 103 -3.84 -7.12 7.21
C ASP A 103 -4.28 -6.46 5.89
N GLY A 104 -4.80 -5.22 5.92
CA GLY A 104 -5.26 -4.50 4.73
C GLY A 104 -6.65 -4.93 4.24
N VAL A 105 -7.38 -5.71 5.05
CA VAL A 105 -8.75 -6.15 4.76
C VAL A 105 -9.76 -5.26 5.48
N VAL A 106 -10.70 -4.68 4.73
CA VAL A 106 -11.89 -4.04 5.29
C VAL A 106 -12.97 -5.11 5.44
N ARG A 107 -13.32 -5.45 6.68
CA ARG A 107 -14.36 -6.42 7.04
C ARG A 107 -15.65 -5.69 7.37
N TYR A 108 -16.79 -6.20 6.93
CA TYR A 108 -18.09 -5.54 7.05
C TYR A 108 -19.24 -6.54 6.85
N ALA A 109 -20.41 -6.23 7.40
CA ALA A 109 -21.66 -6.87 7.01
C ALA A 109 -22.40 -5.99 5.99
N VAL A 110 -22.87 -6.60 4.91
CA VAL A 110 -23.70 -5.96 3.89
C VAL A 110 -25.12 -6.47 3.97
N VAL A 111 -26.08 -5.56 3.77
CA VAL A 111 -27.51 -5.84 3.70
C VAL A 111 -27.99 -5.46 2.30
N ILE A 112 -28.42 -6.46 1.54
CA ILE A 112 -29.02 -6.29 0.21
C ILE A 112 -30.52 -6.53 0.34
N THR A 113 -31.34 -5.54 0.01
CA THR A 113 -32.80 -5.61 0.14
C THR A 113 -33.47 -5.51 -1.23
N SER A 114 -34.30 -6.49 -1.58
CA SER A 114 -35.07 -6.48 -2.82
C SER A 114 -36.30 -5.56 -2.72
N PRO A 115 -36.92 -5.16 -3.85
CA PRO A 115 -38.18 -4.41 -3.85
C PRO A 115 -39.33 -5.12 -3.12
N ALA A 116 -39.29 -6.45 -3.04
CA ALA A 116 -40.27 -7.26 -2.31
C ALA A 116 -39.96 -7.39 -0.80
N GLY A 117 -38.89 -6.74 -0.31
CA GLY A 117 -38.50 -6.75 1.11
C GLY A 117 -37.61 -7.93 1.53
N ALA A 118 -37.29 -8.86 0.63
CA ALA A 118 -36.35 -9.95 0.94
C ALA A 118 -34.96 -9.38 1.21
N ARG A 119 -34.34 -9.79 2.33
CA ARG A 119 -32.99 -9.36 2.73
C ARG A 119 -31.99 -10.50 2.56
N ASN A 120 -30.94 -10.27 1.79
CA ASN A 120 -29.71 -11.05 1.88
C ASN A 120 -28.72 -10.30 2.79
N VAL A 121 -28.06 -11.02 3.69
CA VAL A 121 -27.14 -10.42 4.68
C VAL A 121 -25.90 -11.29 4.81
N ASN A 122 -24.75 -10.73 4.44
CA ASN A 122 -23.46 -11.43 4.44
C ASN A 122 -22.47 -10.69 5.34
N TYR A 123 -21.58 -11.42 6.03
CA TYR A 123 -20.35 -10.85 6.62
C TYR A 123 -19.16 -11.21 5.76
N GLU A 124 -18.42 -10.21 5.31
CA GLU A 124 -17.47 -10.29 4.20
C GLU A 124 -16.21 -9.46 4.48
N GLY A 125 -15.18 -9.67 3.68
CA GLY A 125 -13.94 -8.90 3.68
C GLY A 125 -13.55 -8.50 2.27
N ILE A 126 -13.12 -7.26 2.08
CA ILE A 126 -12.47 -6.76 0.86
C ILE A 126 -10.99 -6.51 1.17
N ARG A 127 -10.11 -7.14 0.40
CA ARG A 127 -8.65 -7.02 0.49
C ARG A 127 -8.16 -5.97 -0.51
N CYS A 128 -7.66 -4.85 0.01
CA CYS A 128 -7.38 -3.68 -0.83
C CYS A 128 -6.15 -3.83 -1.76
N ASP A 129 -5.16 -4.66 -1.43
CA ASP A 129 -3.91 -4.76 -2.21
C ASP A 129 -4.04 -5.65 -3.46
N THR A 130 -4.90 -6.67 -3.42
CA THR A 130 -5.08 -7.64 -4.52
C THR A 130 -6.37 -7.47 -5.34
N TYR A 131 -7.29 -6.58 -4.95
CA TYR A 131 -8.61 -6.41 -5.59
C TYR A 131 -9.49 -7.67 -5.43
N GLU A 132 -9.52 -8.23 -4.22
CA GLU A 132 -10.21 -9.48 -3.89
C GLU A 132 -11.21 -9.28 -2.75
N TRP A 133 -12.20 -10.17 -2.69
CA TRP A 133 -13.17 -10.26 -1.61
C TRP A 133 -13.35 -11.72 -1.17
N ARG A 134 -13.89 -11.92 0.04
CA ARG A 134 -14.39 -13.21 0.51
C ARG A 134 -15.59 -13.05 1.43
N GLN A 135 -16.40 -14.10 1.52
CA GLN A 135 -17.49 -14.24 2.49
C GLN A 135 -17.02 -15.10 3.66
N TYR A 136 -17.28 -14.64 4.88
CA TYR A 136 -17.03 -15.37 6.13
C TYR A 136 -18.29 -16.01 6.70
N ALA A 137 -19.45 -15.38 6.49
CA ALA A 137 -20.74 -15.88 6.93
C ALA A 137 -21.90 -15.31 6.10
N GLY A 138 -23.04 -16.00 6.13
CA GLY A 138 -24.35 -15.50 5.70
C GLY A 138 -25.35 -15.56 6.86
N LEU A 139 -26.46 -14.85 6.76
CA LEU A 139 -27.58 -15.02 7.69
C LEU A 139 -28.17 -16.43 7.55
N ASN A 140 -28.41 -17.10 8.69
CA ASN A 140 -28.99 -18.44 8.71
C ASN A 140 -30.47 -18.44 8.27
N SER A 141 -31.03 -19.64 8.03
CA SER A 141 -32.43 -19.84 7.65
C SER A 141 -33.44 -19.31 8.67
N ASP A 142 -33.06 -19.29 9.93
CA ASP A 142 -33.92 -18.90 11.05
C ASP A 142 -33.86 -17.38 11.33
N HIS A 143 -33.00 -16.66 10.59
CA HIS A 143 -32.78 -15.22 10.63
C HIS A 143 -32.33 -14.65 11.99
N ASP A 144 -31.78 -15.49 12.87
CA ASP A 144 -31.34 -15.15 14.23
C ASP A 144 -29.83 -15.33 14.48
N GLY A 145 -29.09 -15.91 13.52
CA GLY A 145 -27.67 -16.20 13.65
C GLY A 145 -26.88 -16.17 12.33
N TRP A 146 -25.57 -16.34 12.45
CA TRP A 146 -24.66 -16.47 11.31
C TRP A 146 -24.42 -17.94 10.96
N ASP A 147 -24.51 -18.26 9.68
CA ASP A 147 -24.05 -19.51 9.08
C ASP A 147 -22.67 -19.32 8.45
N ARG A 148 -21.69 -20.12 8.86
CA ARG A 148 -20.33 -20.15 8.27
C ARG A 148 -20.14 -21.22 7.19
N THR A 149 -21.13 -22.09 6.94
CA THR A 149 -20.99 -23.14 5.89
C THR A 149 -20.93 -22.57 4.47
N VAL A 150 -21.30 -21.29 4.31
CA VAL A 150 -21.20 -20.49 3.08
C VAL A 150 -19.87 -19.72 2.95
N GLU A 151 -18.92 -19.90 3.88
CA GLU A 151 -17.59 -19.29 3.81
C GLU A 151 -16.85 -19.69 2.52
N ASN A 152 -16.12 -18.76 1.91
CA ASN A 152 -15.40 -19.00 0.67
C ASN A 152 -13.95 -18.51 0.70
N ASP A 153 -13.16 -19.03 -0.24
CA ASP A 153 -11.82 -18.52 -0.56
C ASP A 153 -11.87 -17.13 -1.20
N TRP A 154 -10.76 -16.40 -1.10
CA TRP A 154 -10.56 -15.12 -1.78
C TRP A 154 -10.81 -15.22 -3.30
N ARG A 155 -11.65 -14.31 -3.81
CA ARG A 155 -12.00 -14.19 -5.23
C ARG A 155 -11.78 -12.77 -5.70
N ARG A 156 -11.34 -12.61 -6.94
CA ARG A 156 -11.25 -11.30 -7.59
C ARG A 156 -12.61 -10.61 -7.60
N ILE A 157 -12.63 -9.32 -7.30
CA ILE A 157 -13.84 -8.48 -7.42
C ILE A 157 -14.22 -8.37 -8.91
N GLU A 158 -15.49 -8.63 -9.21
CA GLU A 158 -16.05 -8.50 -10.56
C GLU A 158 -16.68 -7.11 -10.77
N ASN A 159 -16.49 -6.55 -11.96
CA ASN A 159 -17.07 -5.28 -12.37
C ASN A 159 -18.30 -5.54 -13.25
N GLY A 160 -19.49 -5.21 -12.76
CA GLY A 160 -20.76 -5.38 -13.48
C GLY A 160 -21.85 -4.46 -12.92
N GLU A 161 -22.92 -4.24 -13.67
CA GLU A 161 -23.88 -3.18 -13.34
C GLU A 161 -24.88 -3.54 -12.22
N LEU A 162 -25.39 -4.77 -12.19
CA LEU A 162 -26.61 -5.06 -11.40
C LEU A 162 -26.36 -5.38 -9.91
N ASN A 163 -25.18 -5.90 -9.57
CA ASN A 163 -24.86 -6.38 -8.23
C ASN A 163 -23.35 -6.30 -7.88
N ALA A 164 -22.56 -5.44 -8.52
CA ALA A 164 -21.14 -5.29 -8.18
C ALA A 164 -20.92 -4.37 -6.97
N TYR A 165 -21.61 -4.66 -5.87
CA TYR A 165 -21.49 -3.88 -4.64
C TYR A 165 -20.09 -3.97 -4.05
N HIS A 166 -19.36 -5.08 -4.27
CA HIS A 166 -17.93 -5.18 -3.95
C HIS A 166 -17.08 -4.14 -4.68
N ALA A 167 -17.34 -3.94 -5.98
CA ALA A 167 -16.61 -2.96 -6.80
C ALA A 167 -16.95 -1.52 -6.36
N ALA A 168 -18.23 -1.23 -6.12
CA ALA A 168 -18.67 0.07 -5.60
C ALA A 168 -18.04 0.37 -4.24
N LEU A 169 -18.11 -0.54 -3.26
CA LEU A 169 -17.50 -0.36 -1.95
C LEU A 169 -15.98 -0.19 -2.03
N TYR A 170 -15.29 -1.02 -2.82
CA TYR A 170 -13.85 -0.88 -3.05
C TYR A 170 -13.50 0.52 -3.58
N GLN A 171 -14.18 0.96 -4.64
CA GLN A 171 -13.81 2.17 -5.40
C GLN A 171 -14.25 3.47 -4.71
N ASP A 172 -15.42 3.47 -4.06
CA ASP A 172 -15.98 4.68 -3.47
C ASP A 172 -15.55 4.91 -2.02
N TYR A 173 -15.40 3.86 -1.19
CA TYR A 173 -15.32 4.05 0.27
C TYR A 173 -14.19 3.30 0.97
N PHE A 174 -13.80 2.12 0.48
CA PHE A 174 -12.94 1.21 1.23
C PHE A 174 -11.47 1.31 0.85
N CYS A 175 -11.14 1.43 -0.45
CA CYS A 175 -9.78 1.23 -0.93
C CYS A 175 -9.32 2.34 -1.88
N SER A 176 -8.09 2.81 -1.69
CA SER A 176 -7.40 3.70 -2.62
C SER A 176 -5.92 3.37 -2.66
N ASN A 177 -5.29 3.43 -3.84
CA ASN A 177 -3.86 3.14 -4.03
C ASN A 177 -3.40 1.80 -3.40
N LYS A 178 -4.17 0.71 -3.62
CA LYS A 178 -3.94 -0.63 -3.05
C LYS A 178 -4.01 -0.73 -1.51
N MET A 179 -4.58 0.26 -0.80
CA MET A 179 -4.66 0.31 0.67
C MET A 179 -6.06 0.74 1.16
N PRO A 180 -6.45 0.42 2.40
CA PRO A 180 -7.67 0.97 3.01
C PRO A 180 -7.66 2.49 3.05
N GLN A 181 -8.82 3.12 2.79
CA GLN A 181 -9.01 4.58 2.72
C GLN A 181 -9.13 5.21 4.13
N GLY A 182 -8.17 4.91 5.00
CA GLY A 182 -8.10 5.39 6.39
C GLY A 182 -8.65 4.39 7.41
N THR A 183 -9.05 4.91 8.57
CA THR A 183 -9.58 4.16 9.70
C THR A 183 -11.05 3.79 9.51
N THR A 184 -11.54 2.80 10.27
CA THR A 184 -12.97 2.47 10.41
C THR A 184 -13.86 3.71 10.54
N HIS A 185 -13.50 4.65 11.43
CA HIS A 185 -14.28 5.87 11.65
C HIS A 185 -14.36 6.75 10.39
N GLN A 186 -13.26 6.91 9.66
CA GLN A 186 -13.22 7.71 8.44
C GLN A 186 -14.05 7.06 7.31
N ILE A 187 -13.98 5.74 7.16
CA ILE A 187 -14.80 5.01 6.19
C ILE A 187 -16.29 5.14 6.53
N LEU A 188 -16.69 4.95 7.79
CA LEU A 188 -18.08 5.10 8.23
C LEU A 188 -18.63 6.51 7.98
N GLU A 189 -17.86 7.55 8.32
CA GLU A 189 -18.24 8.94 8.04
C GLU A 189 -18.30 9.22 6.53
N ASN A 190 -17.40 8.63 5.72
CA ASN A 190 -17.44 8.79 4.27
C ASN A 190 -18.71 8.18 3.67
N ILE A 191 -19.13 6.97 4.07
CA ILE A 191 -20.39 6.36 3.60
C ILE A 191 -21.58 7.21 4.03
N LYS A 192 -21.67 7.53 5.33
CA LYS A 192 -22.75 8.32 5.94
C LYS A 192 -22.95 9.68 5.26
N PHE A 193 -21.86 10.36 4.89
CA PHE A 193 -21.90 11.65 4.18
C PHE A 193 -21.72 11.53 2.66
N HIS A 194 -21.78 10.32 2.09
CA HIS A 194 -21.69 10.04 0.65
C HIS A 194 -20.42 10.63 -0.02
N ARG A 195 -19.31 10.67 0.72
CA ARG A 195 -18.01 11.21 0.29
C ARG A 195 -17.18 10.12 -0.36
N THR A 196 -17.46 9.82 -1.63
CA THR A 196 -16.69 8.83 -2.39
C THR A 196 -15.23 9.25 -2.60
N ALA A 197 -14.32 8.30 -2.85
CA ALA A 197 -12.92 8.57 -3.15
C ALA A 197 -12.74 9.59 -4.30
N MET A 198 -13.55 9.47 -5.36
CA MET A 198 -13.53 10.44 -6.47
C MET A 198 -13.98 11.85 -6.04
N SER A 199 -14.89 11.99 -5.07
CA SER A 199 -15.31 13.29 -4.56
C SER A 199 -14.23 13.99 -3.74
N GLN A 200 -13.29 13.23 -3.17
CA GLN A 200 -12.20 13.74 -2.30
C GLN A 200 -10.94 14.17 -3.08
N LEU A 201 -10.90 13.91 -4.40
CA LEU A 201 -9.81 14.28 -5.30
C LEU A 201 -10.04 15.62 -6.04
N ARG A 202 -11.06 16.39 -5.64
CA ARG A 202 -11.49 17.65 -6.26
C ARG A 202 -11.38 18.84 -5.31
#